data_AF-A0A7C5QHQ9-F1
#
_entry.id   AF-A0A7C5QHQ9-F1
#
_cell.length_a   1.000
_cell.length_b   1.000
_cell.length_c   1.000
_cell.angle_alpha   90.00
_cell.angle_beta   90.00
_cell.angle_gamma   90.00
#
_symmetry.space_group_name_H-M   'P 1'
#
loop_
_entity.id
_entity.type
_entity.pdbx_description
1 polymer ?
#
loop_
_entity_poly.entity_id
_entity_poly.type
_entity_poly.pdbx_seq_one_letter_code
_entity_poly.pdbx_strand_id
1 'polypeptide(L)'
;MSSVPIFDAHCDTAMKALDQGVDFLSGEGGAHVSLPGMIAAGLRAQVFACFVLEERFPGRAAERAEEMIKAIEGMISSSAGAMTKVVDRSGL
;
A
#
# COMPACT_ATOMS: atom_id res chain seq x y z
N MET A 1 2.37 26.93 -0.84
CA MET A 1 2.16 26.47 0.55
C MET A 1 3.20 25.39 0.81
N SER A 2 4.06 25.53 1.82
CA SER A 2 4.89 24.41 2.27
C SER A 2 4.02 23.54 3.18
N SER A 3 3.62 22.37 2.71
CA SER A 3 3.00 21.35 3.57
C SER A 3 4.08 20.64 4.38
N VAL A 4 3.73 20.24 5.61
CA VAL A 4 4.58 19.35 6.41
C VAL A 4 4.61 17.98 5.72
N PRO A 5 5.80 17.38 5.49
CA PRO A 5 5.90 16.02 4.94
C PRO A 5 5.15 15.02 5.83
N ILE A 6 4.27 14.21 5.25
CA ILE A 6 3.56 13.16 5.99
C ILE A 6 4.26 11.82 5.80
N PHE A 7 4.51 11.13 6.91
CA PHE A 7 4.87 9.72 6.97
C PHE A 7 3.70 8.99 7.63
N ASP A 8 3.04 8.10 6.88
CA ASP A 8 2.02 7.22 7.45
C ASP A 8 2.62 5.83 7.71
N ALA A 9 2.48 5.38 8.96
CA ALA A 9 3.06 4.15 9.47
C ALA A 9 2.16 2.92 9.31
N HIS A 10 0.90 3.06 8.86
CA HIS A 10 0.01 1.91 8.69
C HIS A 10 -1.17 2.18 7.77
N CYS A 11 -1.35 1.33 6.74
CA CYS A 11 -2.62 1.21 6.05
C CYS A 11 -2.90 -0.23 5.60
N ASP A 12 -4.18 -0.62 5.54
CA ASP A 12 -4.62 -1.96 5.12
C ASP A 12 -4.91 -2.06 3.61
N THR A 13 -4.39 -1.12 2.81
CA THR A 13 -4.71 -1.03 1.38
C THR A 13 -4.27 -2.25 0.60
N ALA A 14 -3.16 -2.90 0.96
CA ALA A 14 -2.69 -4.11 0.28
C ALA A 14 -3.74 -5.24 0.37
N MET A 15 -4.32 -5.45 1.55
CA MET A 15 -5.41 -6.42 1.75
C MET A 15 -6.65 -6.02 0.93
N LYS A 16 -7.02 -4.73 0.91
CA LYS A 16 -8.20 -4.27 0.16
C LYS A 16 -8.03 -4.40 -1.35
N ALA A 17 -6.86 -4.06 -1.88
CA ALA A 17 -6.54 -4.23 -3.29
C ALA A 17 -6.61 -5.72 -3.70
N LEU A 18 -6.05 -6.60 -2.86
CA LEU A 18 -6.00 -8.04 -3.11
C LEU A 18 -7.38 -8.72 -2.99
N ASP A 19 -8.14 -8.41 -1.94
CA ASP A 19 -9.36 -9.15 -1.59
C ASP A 19 -10.65 -8.50 -2.11
N GLN A 20 -10.66 -7.18 -2.26
CA GLN A 20 -11.88 -6.40 -2.50
C GLN A 20 -11.88 -5.75 -3.89
N GLY A 21 -10.82 -5.93 -4.68
CA GLY A 21 -10.71 -5.36 -6.02
C GLY A 21 -10.64 -3.83 -6.04
N VAL A 22 -10.22 -3.23 -4.92
CA VAL A 22 -10.05 -1.78 -4.82
C VAL A 22 -8.89 -1.34 -5.72
N ASP A 23 -9.13 -0.36 -6.58
CA ASP A 23 -8.09 0.19 -7.44
C ASP A 23 -7.36 1.32 -6.72
N PHE A 24 -6.17 1.00 -6.19
CA PHE A 24 -5.31 1.96 -5.53
C PHE A 24 -4.83 3.09 -6.45
N LEU A 25 -4.64 2.82 -7.75
CA LEU A 25 -4.05 3.77 -8.70
C LEU A 25 -5.05 4.86 -9.09
N SER A 26 -6.30 4.50 -9.33
CA SER A 26 -7.38 5.46 -9.63
C SER A 26 -8.07 5.98 -8.38
N GLY A 27 -8.06 5.21 -7.28
CA GLY A 27 -8.86 5.45 -6.08
C GLY A 27 -10.31 4.95 -6.19
N GLU A 28 -10.68 4.28 -7.29
CA GLU A 28 -12.01 3.69 -7.45
C GLU A 28 -12.23 2.50 -6.49
N GLY A 29 -13.50 2.22 -6.17
CA GLY A 29 -13.87 1.12 -5.27
C GLY A 29 -13.81 1.47 -3.77
N GLY A 30 -13.64 2.74 -3.39
CA GLY A 30 -13.74 3.19 -2.00
C GLY A 30 -12.46 3.04 -1.17
N ALA A 31 -11.28 3.14 -1.81
CA ALA A 31 -10.02 3.16 -1.11
C ALA A 31 -9.92 4.37 -0.17
N HIS A 32 -9.72 4.16 1.14
CA HIS A 32 -9.39 5.28 2.06
C HIS A 32 -8.01 5.87 1.75
N VAL A 33 -7.10 5.05 1.23
CA VAL A 33 -5.76 5.43 0.82
C VAL A 33 -5.59 4.99 -0.63
N SER A 34 -5.35 5.97 -1.52
CA SER A 34 -5.13 5.80 -2.95
C SER A 34 -3.92 6.63 -3.39
N LEU A 35 -3.31 6.30 -4.53
CA LEU A 35 -2.19 7.05 -5.07
C LEU A 35 -2.52 8.54 -5.28
N PRO A 36 -3.66 8.92 -5.91
CA PRO A 36 -4.03 10.33 -6.06
C PRO A 36 -4.24 11.02 -4.71
N GLY A 37 -4.84 10.32 -3.75
CA GLY A 37 -5.05 10.83 -2.39
C GLY A 37 -3.74 11.08 -1.65
N MET A 38 -2.79 10.15 -1.72
CA MET A 38 -1.46 10.28 -1.14
C MET A 38 -0.71 11.49 -1.72
N ILE A 39 -0.76 11.68 -3.05
CA ILE A 39 -0.14 12.81 -3.73
C ILE A 39 -0.79 14.12 -3.27
N ALA A 40 -2.12 14.20 -3.26
CA ALA A 40 -2.86 15.40 -2.87
C ALA A 40 -2.62 15.78 -1.39
N ALA A 41 -2.47 14.78 -0.51
CA ALA A 41 -2.15 14.99 0.89
C ALA A 41 -0.69 15.39 1.15
N GLY A 42 0.20 15.27 0.16
CA GLY A 42 1.63 15.49 0.33
C GLY A 42 2.33 14.38 1.13
N LEU A 43 1.83 13.14 1.03
CA LEU A 43 2.44 11.99 1.65
C LEU A 43 3.81 11.70 1.00
N ARG A 44 4.82 11.45 1.83
CA ARG A 44 6.19 11.16 1.37
C ARG A 44 6.61 9.72 1.61
N ALA A 45 5.96 9.04 2.54
CA ALA A 45 6.17 7.62 2.79
C ALA A 45 4.90 6.99 3.37
N GLN A 46 4.61 5.76 2.93
CA GLN A 46 3.54 4.92 3.43
C GLN A 46 4.10 3.55 3.79
N VAL A 47 3.76 3.05 4.97
CA VAL A 47 3.93 1.64 5.32
C VAL A 47 2.62 0.91 5.04
N PHE A 48 2.67 -0.07 4.14
CA PHE A 48 1.53 -0.94 3.82
C PHE A 48 1.58 -2.19 4.69
N ALA A 49 0.52 -2.45 5.44
CA ALA A 49 0.44 -3.63 6.30
C ALA A 49 0.14 -4.88 5.47
N CYS A 50 0.96 -5.93 5.67
CA CYS A 50 0.66 -7.29 5.22
C CYS A 50 0.09 -8.07 6.41
N PHE A 51 -1.19 -7.84 6.70
CA PHE A 51 -1.88 -8.48 7.83
C PHE A 51 -2.70 -9.68 7.38
N VAL A 52 -2.45 -10.83 7.99
CA VAL A 52 -3.22 -12.06 7.73
C VAL A 52 -3.88 -12.51 9.01
N LEU A 53 -5.20 -12.66 8.97
CA LEU A 53 -5.96 -13.26 10.07
C LEU A 53 -6.03 -14.78 9.88
N GLU A 54 -5.41 -15.53 10.81
CA GLU A 54 -5.35 -16.99 10.77
C GLU A 54 -6.74 -17.65 10.67
N GLU A 55 -7.74 -17.09 11.36
CA GLU A 55 -9.12 -17.58 11.31
C GLU A 55 -9.70 -17.56 9.89
N ARG A 56 -9.32 -16.57 9.07
CA ARG A 56 -9.77 -16.43 7.68
C ARG A 56 -8.92 -17.23 6.70
N PHE A 57 -7.66 -17.48 7.03
CA PHE A 57 -6.70 -18.18 6.17
C PHE A 57 -5.88 -19.24 6.94
N PRO A 58 -6.51 -20.31 7.45
CA PRO A 58 -5.83 -21.28 8.31
C PRO A 58 -4.64 -21.94 7.59
N GLY A 59 -3.46 -21.90 8.22
CA GLY A 59 -2.23 -22.49 7.70
C GLY A 59 -1.62 -21.77 6.49
N ARG A 60 -2.16 -20.60 6.09
CA ARG A 60 -1.74 -19.87 4.88
C ARG A 60 -1.15 -18.49 5.15
N ALA A 61 -0.81 -18.17 6.41
CA ALA A 61 -0.32 -16.84 6.80
C ALA A 61 0.87 -16.36 5.95
N ALA A 62 1.89 -17.21 5.74
CA ALA A 62 3.07 -16.85 4.96
C ALA A 62 2.74 -16.59 3.48
N GLU A 63 2.03 -17.52 2.84
CA GLU A 63 1.62 -17.42 1.44
C GLU A 63 0.77 -16.16 1.19
N ARG A 64 -0.18 -15.87 2.08
CA ARG A 64 -1.03 -14.67 2.00
C ARG A 64 -0.26 -13.37 2.19
N ALA A 65 0.74 -13.36 3.08
CA ALA A 65 1.63 -12.21 3.21
C ALA A 65 2.45 -11.99 1.93
N GLU A 66 2.94 -13.05 1.29
CA GLU A 66 3.64 -12.95 0.00
C GLU A 66 2.73 -12.43 -1.13
N GLU A 67 1.48 -12.86 -1.20
CA GLU A 67 0.50 -12.33 -2.16
C GLU A 67 0.27 -10.82 -1.96
N MET A 68 0.21 -10.35 -0.71
CA MET A 68 0.12 -8.91 -0.41
C MET A 68 1.39 -8.15 -0.80
N ILE A 69 2.57 -8.71 -0.55
CA ILE A 69 3.83 -8.11 -1.01
C ILE A 69 3.84 -7.97 -2.53
N LYS A 70 3.43 -9.02 -3.27
CA LYS A 70 3.30 -8.98 -4.73
C LYS A 70 2.30 -7.93 -5.19
N ALA A 71 1.17 -7.78 -4.50
CA ALA A 71 0.20 -6.73 -4.79
C ALA A 71 0.81 -5.32 -4.61
N ILE A 72 1.57 -5.10 -3.54
CA ILE A 72 2.29 -3.84 -3.31
C ILE A 72 3.32 -3.57 -4.42
N GLU A 73 4.10 -4.58 -4.79
CA GLU A 73 5.07 -4.45 -5.88
C GLU A 73 4.40 -4.16 -7.23
N GLY A 74 3.23 -4.75 -7.49
CA GLY A 74 2.38 -4.41 -8.62
C GLY A 74 1.93 -2.95 -8.59
N MET A 75 1.42 -2.47 -7.46
CA MET A 75 1.03 -1.06 -7.29
C MET A 75 2.20 -0.11 -7.55
N ILE A 76 3.39 -0.43 -7.03
CA ILE A 76 4.61 0.36 -7.26
C ILE A 76 4.97 0.38 -8.75
N SER A 77 5.00 -0.79 -9.41
CA SER A 77 5.34 -0.90 -10.83
C SER A 77 4.36 -0.11 -11.71
N SER A 78 3.07 -0.16 -11.39
CA SER A 78 2.02 0.54 -12.14
C SER A 78 1.89 2.02 -11.79
N SER A 79 2.60 2.52 -10.77
CA SER A 79 2.58 3.94 -10.37
C SER A 79 3.31 4.88 -11.33
N ALA A 80 3.89 4.36 -12.43
CA ALA A 80 4.69 5.11 -13.39
C ALA A 80 5.83 5.94 -12.73
N GLY A 81 6.42 5.41 -11.66
CA GLY A 81 7.52 6.03 -10.94
C GLY A 81 7.10 7.00 -9.83
N ALA A 82 5.80 7.16 -9.56
CA ALA A 82 5.31 7.96 -8.44
C ALA A 82 5.62 7.32 -7.08
N MET A 83 5.88 6.02 -7.05
CA MET A 83 6.30 5.28 -5.85
C MET A 83 7.60 4.52 -6.09
N THR A 84 8.38 4.36 -5.02
CA THR A 84 9.53 3.46 -4.99
C THR A 84 9.53 2.67 -3.68
N LYS A 85 10.07 1.44 -3.72
CA LYS A 85 10.21 0.60 -2.53
C LYS A 85 11.42 1.07 -1.73
N VAL A 86 11.22 1.32 -0.45
CA VAL A 86 12.28 1.68 0.49
C VAL A 86 12.36 0.60 1.57
N VAL A 87 13.54 0.01 1.77
CA VAL A 87 13.77 -1.09 2.73
C VAL A 87 14.72 -0.70 3.86
N ASP A 88 15.34 0.48 3.77
CA ASP A 88 16.25 1.02 4.77
C ASP A 88 16.28 2.55 4.69
N ARG A 89 17.14 3.18 5.49
CA ARG A 89 17.31 4.64 5.52
C ARG A 89 18.07 5.22 4.33
N SER A 90 18.68 4.39 3.48
CA SER A 90 19.46 4.86 2.33
C SER A 90 18.59 5.28 1.14
N GLY A 91 17.30 4.93 1.15
CA GLY A 91 16.34 5.25 0.09
C GLY A 91 15.33 6.37 0.40
N LEU A 92 15.50 7.11 1.50
CA LEU A 92 14.63 8.25 1.89
C LEU A 92 15.22 9.61 1.48
#